data_AF-A0A2E3XW28-F1
#
_entry.id   AF-A0A2E3XW28-F1
#
_cell.length_a   1.000
_cell.length_b   1.000
_cell.length_c   1.000
_cell.angle_alpha   90.00
_cell.angle_beta   90.00
_cell.angle_gamma   90.00
#
_symmetry.space_group_name_H-M   'P 1'
#
loop_
_entity.id
_entity.type
_entity.pdbx_description
1 polymer ?
#
loop_
_entity_poly.entity_id
_entity_poly.type
_entity_poly.pdbx_seq_one_letter_code
_entity_poly.pdbx_strand_id
1 'polypeptide(L)'
;MKMEELFKSLTKKAKNIVITTHIQPDADGIGSEIALCLALRQLGKKVICVNEEPLLERYRYLDPDHCIISYDDYIAEIEQEKRPKHIDLFIVADTNTLSRIGGRLQTVVPNAKNLLFIDHHPAPKELAAIHCIDTEMAATGELVGSLIKSLNIEFTHTMAYALYTSIIIDTSSFRYPTVTGNTHRLIGELMDTGVEPPEAYNKIYGTKELSFIQLLGNVLSRVKSTDDKKVAWLELNEE
;
A
#
# COMPACT_ATOMS: atom_id res chain seq x y z
N MET A 1 -24.34 1.53 0.16
CA MET A 1 -23.78 1.04 1.44
C MET A 1 -22.54 1.86 1.70
N LYS A 2 -22.36 2.42 2.90
CA LYS A 2 -21.14 3.18 3.18
C LYS A 2 -19.94 2.23 3.02
N MET A 3 -18.83 2.71 2.48
CA MET A 3 -17.61 1.92 2.22
C MET A 3 -17.18 1.09 3.45
N GLU A 4 -17.23 1.67 4.65
CA GLU A 4 -16.95 0.98 5.91
C GLU A 4 -17.90 -0.22 6.17
N GLU A 5 -19.18 -0.09 5.84
CA GLU A 5 -20.16 -1.18 6.02
C GLU A 5 -19.89 -2.33 5.04
N LEU A 6 -19.48 -2.02 3.80
CA LEU A 6 -19.03 -3.00 2.83
C LEU A 6 -17.84 -3.78 3.38
N PHE A 7 -16.80 -3.06 3.80
CA PHE A 7 -15.57 -3.65 4.35
C PHE A 7 -15.87 -4.53 5.56
N LYS A 8 -16.65 -4.03 6.53
CA LYS A 8 -17.10 -4.80 7.71
C LYS A 8 -17.86 -6.07 7.32
N SER A 9 -18.78 -5.98 6.36
CA SER A 9 -19.62 -7.10 5.93
C SER A 9 -18.78 -8.23 5.31
N LEU A 10 -17.83 -7.88 4.42
CA LEU A 10 -16.96 -8.85 3.75
C LEU A 10 -15.96 -9.48 4.74
N THR A 11 -15.27 -8.66 5.53
CA THR A 11 -14.26 -9.14 6.50
C THR A 11 -14.87 -9.95 7.64
N LYS A 12 -16.10 -9.64 8.08
CA LYS A 12 -16.80 -10.44 9.10
C LYS A 12 -17.03 -11.88 8.65
N LYS A 13 -17.41 -12.09 7.38
CA LYS A 13 -17.73 -13.41 6.81
C LYS A 13 -16.50 -14.21 6.39
N ALA A 14 -15.43 -13.53 5.97
CA ALA A 14 -14.21 -14.18 5.52
C ALA A 14 -13.41 -14.77 6.70
N LYS A 15 -12.72 -15.89 6.48
CA LYS A 15 -11.75 -16.48 7.41
C LYS A 15 -10.35 -16.52 6.80
N ASN A 16 -10.24 -16.92 5.54
CA ASN A 16 -9.01 -16.94 4.77
C ASN A 16 -8.99 -15.74 3.81
N ILE A 17 -8.08 -14.80 4.04
CA ILE A 17 -7.99 -13.55 3.29
C ILE A 17 -6.61 -13.45 2.66
N VAL A 18 -6.57 -13.14 1.37
CA VAL A 18 -5.34 -12.76 0.66
C VAL A 18 -5.41 -11.29 0.36
N ILE A 19 -4.30 -10.58 0.58
CA ILE A 19 -4.13 -9.17 0.25
C ILE A 19 -2.99 -9.06 -0.75
N THR A 20 -3.08 -8.14 -1.70
CA THR A 20 -1.98 -7.80 -2.61
C THR A 20 -2.00 -6.30 -2.88
N THR A 21 -0.93 -5.79 -3.47
CA THR A 21 -0.90 -4.50 -4.14
C THR A 21 -0.41 -4.63 -5.59
N HIS A 22 -0.02 -3.53 -6.24
CA HIS A 22 0.45 -3.52 -7.62
C HIS A 22 1.87 -4.11 -7.78
N ILE A 23 2.21 -4.61 -8.98
CA ILE A 23 3.44 -5.35 -9.32
C ILE A 23 4.74 -4.61 -9.05
N GLN A 24 4.70 -3.28 -9.04
CA GLN A 24 5.84 -2.42 -8.70
C GLN A 24 5.51 -1.61 -7.45
N PRO A 25 5.32 -2.27 -6.30
CA PRO A 25 4.71 -1.63 -5.15
C PRO A 25 5.61 -0.53 -4.59
N ASP A 26 5.00 0.58 -4.21
CA ASP A 26 5.65 1.60 -3.39
C ASP A 26 5.21 1.47 -1.92
N ALA A 27 5.60 2.42 -1.08
CA ALA A 27 5.28 2.31 0.33
C ALA A 27 3.79 2.54 0.64
N ASP A 28 3.00 3.14 -0.26
CA ASP A 28 1.56 3.26 -0.04
C ASP A 28 0.91 1.87 -0.12
N GLY A 29 1.11 1.18 -1.24
CA GLY A 29 0.69 -0.21 -1.42
C GLY A 29 1.21 -1.16 -0.32
N ILE A 30 2.53 -1.15 -0.06
CA ILE A 30 3.14 -2.04 0.96
C ILE A 30 2.63 -1.74 2.37
N GLY A 31 2.61 -0.47 2.78
CA GLY A 31 2.18 -0.14 4.15
C GLY A 31 0.68 -0.39 4.35
N SER A 32 -0.13 -0.14 3.32
CA SER A 32 -1.57 -0.43 3.31
C SER A 32 -1.87 -1.92 3.49
N GLU A 33 -1.19 -2.81 2.76
CA GLU A 33 -1.43 -4.24 2.88
C GLU A 33 -0.97 -4.81 4.22
N ILE A 34 0.16 -4.35 4.76
CA ILE A 34 0.68 -4.77 6.08
C ILE A 34 -0.31 -4.37 7.17
N ALA A 35 -0.76 -3.12 7.18
CA ALA A 35 -1.69 -2.63 8.19
C ALA A 35 -3.03 -3.39 8.16
N LEU A 36 -3.59 -3.65 6.97
CA LEU A 36 -4.78 -4.48 6.81
C LEU A 36 -4.55 -5.91 7.31
N CYS A 37 -3.41 -6.51 6.96
CA CYS A 37 -3.07 -7.87 7.36
C CYS A 37 -3.03 -8.01 8.88
N LEU A 38 -2.31 -7.12 9.56
CA LEU A 38 -2.20 -7.11 11.01
C LEU A 38 -3.53 -6.82 11.70
N ALA A 39 -4.30 -5.84 11.22
CA ALA A 39 -5.62 -5.53 11.77
C ALA A 39 -6.56 -6.75 11.68
N LEU A 40 -6.63 -7.39 10.51
CA LEU A 40 -7.52 -8.54 10.31
C LEU A 40 -7.02 -9.78 11.08
N ARG A 41 -5.71 -9.94 11.28
CA ARG A 41 -5.15 -10.97 12.19
C ARG A 41 -5.59 -10.75 13.64
N GLN A 42 -5.70 -9.52 14.14
CA GLN A 42 -6.23 -9.24 15.47
C GLN A 42 -7.70 -9.69 15.63
N LEU A 43 -8.47 -9.73 14.53
CA LEU A 43 -9.82 -10.29 14.50
C LEU A 43 -9.85 -11.83 14.36
N GLY A 44 -8.71 -12.50 14.52
CA GLY A 44 -8.58 -13.96 14.42
C GLY A 44 -8.69 -14.50 13.00
N LYS A 45 -8.50 -13.66 11.98
CA LYS A 45 -8.53 -14.08 10.57
C LYS A 45 -7.18 -14.66 10.15
N LYS A 46 -7.20 -15.60 9.20
CA LYS A 46 -5.99 -16.09 8.53
C LYS A 46 -5.70 -15.19 7.34
N VAL A 47 -4.74 -14.29 7.49
CA VAL A 47 -4.43 -13.27 6.48
C VAL A 47 -2.96 -13.34 6.08
N ILE A 48 -2.72 -13.22 4.77
CA ILE A 48 -1.39 -13.16 4.17
C ILE A 48 -1.40 -12.13 3.04
N CYS A 49 -0.32 -11.38 2.90
CA CYS A 49 -0.07 -10.53 1.75
C CYS A 49 0.76 -11.34 0.74
N VAL A 50 0.34 -11.32 -0.52
CA VAL A 50 0.99 -12.05 -1.61
C VAL A 50 1.19 -11.08 -2.75
N ASN A 51 2.45 -10.81 -3.10
CA ASN A 51 2.80 -9.95 -4.22
C ASN A 51 3.44 -10.75 -5.35
N GLU A 52 3.40 -10.22 -6.57
CA GLU A 52 3.99 -10.87 -7.75
C GLU A 52 5.48 -11.20 -7.53
N GLU A 53 6.22 -10.27 -6.93
CA GLU A 53 7.66 -10.39 -6.65
C GLU A 53 7.95 -10.34 -5.14
N PRO A 54 9.12 -10.83 -4.68
CA PRO A 54 9.55 -10.68 -3.30
C PRO A 54 9.60 -9.22 -2.84
N LEU A 55 9.33 -8.99 -1.55
CA LEU A 55 9.43 -7.66 -0.94
C LEU A 55 10.83 -7.07 -1.14
N LEU A 56 10.88 -5.87 -1.73
CA LEU A 56 12.14 -5.16 -1.97
C LEU A 56 12.86 -4.87 -0.65
N GLU A 57 14.19 -5.01 -0.64
CA GLU A 57 15.04 -4.80 0.55
C GLU A 57 14.74 -3.47 1.25
N ARG A 58 14.58 -2.40 0.45
CA ARG A 58 14.28 -1.05 0.94
C ARG A 58 13.00 -0.96 1.77
N TYR A 59 12.07 -1.91 1.67
CA TYR A 59 10.79 -1.91 2.39
C TYR A 59 10.70 -2.97 3.50
N ARG A 60 11.72 -3.82 3.68
CA ARG A 60 11.69 -4.89 4.70
C ARG A 60 11.49 -4.37 6.13
N TYR A 61 11.92 -3.14 6.39
CA TYR A 61 11.73 -2.49 7.69
C TYR A 61 10.25 -2.27 8.05
N LEU A 62 9.35 -2.25 7.06
CA LEU A 62 7.90 -2.14 7.28
C LEU A 62 7.27 -3.46 7.69
N ASP A 63 7.90 -4.60 7.38
CA ASP A 63 7.31 -5.94 7.56
C ASP A 63 8.11 -6.82 8.56
N PRO A 64 8.25 -6.40 9.84
CA PRO A 64 8.93 -7.21 10.85
C PRO A 64 8.13 -8.50 11.19
N ASP A 65 6.82 -8.51 10.92
CA ASP A 65 5.90 -9.60 11.22
C ASP A 65 5.71 -10.60 10.05
N HIS A 66 6.50 -10.46 8.98
CA HIS A 66 6.49 -11.33 7.80
C HIS A 66 5.07 -11.54 7.23
N CYS A 67 4.36 -10.43 7.05
CA CYS A 67 3.04 -10.39 6.45
C CYS A 67 3.07 -10.69 4.96
N ILE A 68 4.17 -10.32 4.26
CA ILE A 68 4.29 -10.39 2.81
C ILE A 68 5.15 -11.59 2.39
N ILE A 69 4.63 -12.35 1.42
CA ILE A 69 5.37 -13.38 0.70
C ILE A 69 5.26 -13.18 -0.81
N SER A 70 6.20 -13.76 -1.57
CA SER A 70 6.13 -13.74 -3.02
C SER A 70 5.06 -14.71 -3.54
N TYR A 71 4.66 -14.53 -4.80
CA TYR A 71 3.81 -15.48 -5.52
C TYR A 71 4.39 -16.90 -5.48
N ASP A 72 5.69 -17.05 -5.74
CA ASP A 72 6.34 -18.36 -5.80
C ASP A 72 6.30 -19.07 -4.43
N ASP A 73 6.55 -18.34 -3.35
CA ASP A 73 6.43 -18.87 -1.97
C ASP A 73 4.98 -19.26 -1.64
N TYR A 74 4.01 -18.45 -2.04
CA TYR A 74 2.59 -18.72 -1.81
C TYR A 74 2.12 -20.00 -2.54
N ILE A 75 2.55 -20.20 -3.79
CA ILE A 75 2.26 -21.44 -4.53
C ILE A 75 2.92 -22.64 -3.86
N ALA A 76 4.18 -22.52 -3.45
CA ALA A 76 4.88 -23.58 -2.73
C ALA A 76 4.17 -23.96 -1.42
N GLU A 77 3.65 -22.98 -0.67
CA GLU A 77 2.86 -23.25 0.54
C GLU A 77 1.54 -24.00 0.27
N ILE A 78 0.88 -23.72 -0.86
CA ILE A 78 -0.33 -24.44 -1.28
C ILE A 78 0.02 -25.89 -1.65
N GLU A 79 1.07 -26.09 -2.44
CA GLU A 79 1.51 -27.42 -2.89
C GLU A 79 1.96 -28.30 -1.71
N GLN A 80 2.52 -27.69 -0.67
CA GLN A 80 2.92 -28.36 0.57
C GLN A 80 1.77 -28.51 1.59
N GLU A 81 0.53 -28.19 1.21
CA GLU A 81 -0.67 -28.23 2.06
C GLU A 81 -0.58 -27.38 3.34
N LYS A 82 0.36 -26.42 3.38
CA LYS A 82 0.50 -25.46 4.49
C LYS A 82 -0.58 -24.38 4.44
N ARG A 83 -1.19 -24.18 3.27
CA ARG A 83 -2.22 -23.16 3.03
C ARG A 83 -3.36 -23.69 2.15
N PRO A 84 -4.64 -23.36 2.45
CA PRO A 84 -5.73 -23.72 1.57
C PRO A 84 -5.67 -22.95 0.25
N LYS A 85 -5.98 -23.63 -0.85
CA LYS A 85 -6.15 -22.99 -2.17
C LYS A 85 -7.34 -22.03 -2.21
N HIS A 86 -8.41 -22.32 -1.46
CA HIS A 86 -9.63 -21.51 -1.44
C HIS A 86 -9.45 -20.23 -0.61
N ILE A 87 -9.89 -19.10 -1.19
CA ILE A 87 -9.80 -17.77 -0.59
C ILE A 87 -11.24 -17.24 -0.37
N ASP A 88 -11.58 -16.79 0.85
CA ASP A 88 -12.91 -16.25 1.11
C ASP A 88 -13.05 -14.80 0.59
N LEU A 89 -11.97 -14.03 0.71
CA LEU A 89 -11.88 -12.64 0.29
C LEU A 89 -10.46 -12.35 -0.22
N PHE A 90 -10.38 -11.82 -1.44
CA PHE A 90 -9.15 -11.31 -2.04
C PHE A 90 -9.23 -9.78 -2.03
N ILE A 91 -8.29 -9.13 -1.37
CA ILE A 91 -8.20 -7.68 -1.27
C ILE A 91 -7.06 -7.20 -2.15
N VAL A 92 -7.32 -6.18 -2.96
CA VAL A 92 -6.30 -5.50 -3.76
C VAL A 92 -6.21 -4.07 -3.26
N ALA A 93 -5.06 -3.71 -2.69
CA ALA A 93 -4.79 -2.37 -2.18
C ALA A 93 -4.02 -1.54 -3.21
N ASP A 94 -4.33 -0.25 -3.28
CA ASP A 94 -3.56 0.76 -4.03
C ASP A 94 -3.55 0.58 -5.56
N THR A 95 -4.55 -0.15 -6.04
CA THR A 95 -4.92 -0.20 -7.46
C THR A 95 -6.33 -0.75 -7.58
N ASN A 96 -7.11 -0.18 -8.49
CA ASN A 96 -8.47 -0.62 -8.81
C ASN A 96 -8.54 -1.53 -10.04
N THR A 97 -7.41 -2.04 -10.55
CA THR A 97 -7.35 -2.89 -11.75
C THR A 97 -6.45 -4.12 -11.57
N LEU A 98 -6.95 -5.31 -11.93
CA LEU A 98 -6.22 -6.57 -11.81
C LEU A 98 -4.99 -6.68 -12.74
N SER A 99 -4.95 -5.98 -13.86
CA SER A 99 -3.76 -5.97 -14.72
C SER A 99 -2.52 -5.39 -14.02
N ARG A 100 -2.71 -4.61 -12.95
CA ARG A 100 -1.63 -4.01 -12.17
C ARG A 100 -1.08 -4.91 -11.08
N ILE A 101 -1.70 -6.04 -10.72
CA ILE A 101 -1.20 -6.92 -9.64
C ILE A 101 -0.16 -7.94 -10.12
N GLY A 102 0.10 -8.00 -11.42
CA GLY A 102 1.03 -8.95 -12.04
C GLY A 102 0.35 -10.15 -12.70
N GLY A 103 1.03 -10.73 -13.68
CA GLY A 103 0.45 -11.76 -14.55
C GLY A 103 0.28 -13.11 -13.83
N ARG A 104 1.24 -13.48 -12.99
CA ARG A 104 1.20 -14.73 -12.24
C ARG A 104 0.17 -14.66 -11.14
N LEU A 105 0.16 -13.57 -10.36
CA LEU A 105 -0.75 -13.40 -9.24
C LEU A 105 -2.22 -13.30 -9.66
N GLN A 106 -2.52 -12.78 -10.85
CA GLN A 106 -3.87 -12.81 -11.43
C GLN A 106 -4.45 -14.22 -11.52
N THR A 107 -3.61 -15.26 -11.68
CA THR A 107 -4.07 -16.66 -11.71
C THR A 107 -4.60 -17.17 -10.36
N VAL A 108 -4.31 -16.45 -9.27
CA VAL A 108 -4.80 -16.78 -7.92
C VAL A 108 -6.22 -16.24 -7.69
N VAL A 109 -6.59 -15.12 -8.32
CA VAL A 109 -7.87 -14.43 -8.14
C VAL A 109 -9.10 -15.34 -8.33
N PRO A 110 -9.15 -16.24 -9.34
CA PRO A 110 -10.28 -17.15 -9.52
C PRO A 110 -10.53 -18.11 -8.34
N ASN A 111 -9.57 -18.29 -7.43
CA ASN A 111 -9.77 -19.10 -6.22
C ASN A 111 -10.53 -18.36 -5.11
N ALA A 112 -10.79 -17.06 -5.31
CA ALA A 112 -11.46 -16.19 -4.35
C ALA A 112 -12.98 -16.14 -4.54
N LYS A 113 -13.71 -16.26 -3.43
CA LYS A 113 -15.17 -16.11 -3.43
C LYS A 113 -15.61 -14.65 -3.62
N ASN A 114 -14.85 -13.70 -3.07
CA ASN A 114 -15.11 -12.26 -3.20
C ASN A 114 -13.82 -11.53 -3.51
N LEU A 115 -13.94 -10.42 -4.25
CA LEU A 115 -12.85 -9.50 -4.57
C LEU A 115 -13.20 -8.11 -4.01
N LEU A 116 -12.24 -7.43 -3.40
CA LEU A 116 -12.41 -6.08 -2.87
C LEU A 116 -11.20 -5.21 -3.24
N PHE A 117 -11.41 -4.17 -4.03
CA PHE A 117 -10.44 -3.08 -4.18
C PHE A 117 -10.53 -2.11 -2.99
N ILE A 118 -9.38 -1.71 -2.48
CA ILE A 118 -9.19 -0.60 -1.54
C ILE A 118 -8.19 0.36 -2.18
N ASP A 119 -8.66 1.50 -2.67
CA ASP A 119 -7.86 2.37 -3.54
C ASP A 119 -8.29 3.84 -3.43
N HIS A 120 -7.37 4.76 -3.66
CA HIS A 120 -7.66 6.20 -3.73
C HIS A 120 -7.46 6.78 -5.14
N HIS A 121 -6.98 5.98 -6.11
CA HIS A 121 -6.82 6.43 -7.48
C HIS A 121 -8.18 6.61 -8.21
N PRO A 122 -8.24 7.44 -9.27
CA PRO A 122 -9.43 7.58 -10.10
C PRO A 122 -9.96 6.25 -10.62
N ALA A 123 -11.28 6.06 -10.50
CA ALA A 123 -11.98 4.85 -10.93
C ALA A 123 -13.33 5.18 -11.59
N PRO A 124 -13.87 4.28 -12.44
CA PRO A 124 -15.26 4.36 -12.88
C PRO A 124 -16.23 4.37 -11.69
N LYS A 125 -17.30 5.16 -11.77
CA LYS A 125 -18.28 5.31 -10.68
C LYS A 125 -18.95 3.99 -10.29
N GLU A 126 -19.16 3.13 -11.27
CA GLU A 126 -19.76 1.81 -11.10
C GLU A 126 -18.86 0.90 -10.27
N LEU A 127 -17.54 1.01 -10.45
CA LEU A 127 -16.55 0.26 -9.68
C LEU A 127 -16.45 0.81 -8.25
N ALA A 128 -16.37 2.13 -8.10
CA ALA A 128 -16.33 2.79 -6.80
C ALA A 128 -17.59 2.54 -5.94
N ALA A 129 -18.74 2.26 -6.58
CA ALA A 129 -19.98 1.95 -5.87
C ALA A 129 -20.00 0.57 -5.18
N ILE A 130 -19.15 -0.37 -5.61
CA ILE A 130 -19.12 -1.75 -5.11
C ILE A 130 -17.78 -2.14 -4.46
N HIS A 131 -16.84 -1.20 -4.39
CA HIS A 131 -15.53 -1.37 -3.77
C HIS A 131 -15.26 -0.25 -2.76
N CYS A 132 -14.12 -0.32 -2.07
CA CYS A 132 -13.68 0.74 -1.17
C CYS A 132 -12.78 1.70 -1.94
N ILE A 133 -13.37 2.60 -2.72
CA ILE A 133 -12.61 3.57 -3.51
C ILE A 133 -13.01 4.99 -3.10
N ASP A 134 -12.04 5.80 -2.69
CA ASP A 134 -12.26 7.18 -2.29
C ASP A 134 -11.16 8.09 -2.84
N THR A 135 -11.49 8.82 -3.92
CA THR A 135 -10.54 9.67 -4.64
C THR A 135 -10.21 10.99 -3.93
N GLU A 136 -10.89 11.28 -2.82
CA GLU A 136 -10.62 12.47 -2.00
C GLU A 136 -9.60 12.17 -0.88
N MET A 137 -9.24 10.90 -0.67
CA MET A 137 -8.21 10.51 0.30
C MET A 137 -6.81 10.77 -0.24
N ALA A 138 -5.91 11.20 0.64
CA ALA A 138 -4.58 11.62 0.26
C ALA A 138 -3.61 10.46 -0.02
N ALA A 139 -3.99 9.24 0.34
CA ALA A 139 -3.25 7.98 0.11
C ALA A 139 -4.19 6.79 0.34
N THR A 140 -3.87 5.62 -0.23
CA THR A 140 -4.53 4.35 0.14
C THR A 140 -4.33 4.04 1.63
N GLY A 141 -3.17 4.37 2.20
CA GLY A 141 -2.89 4.23 3.63
C GLY A 141 -3.83 5.06 4.52
N GLU A 142 -4.22 6.26 4.10
CA GLU A 142 -5.22 7.07 4.84
C GLU A 142 -6.58 6.37 4.85
N LEU A 143 -7.01 5.86 3.70
CA LEU A 143 -8.23 5.10 3.55
C LEU A 143 -8.22 3.83 4.41
N VAL A 144 -7.12 3.06 4.38
CA VAL A 144 -6.95 1.87 5.22
C VAL A 144 -7.01 2.20 6.70
N GLY A 145 -6.36 3.27 7.14
CA GLY A 145 -6.43 3.73 8.53
C GLY A 145 -7.87 3.99 8.98
N SER A 146 -8.66 4.68 8.14
CA SER A 146 -10.08 4.91 8.38
C SER A 146 -10.88 3.59 8.48
N LEU A 147 -10.64 2.65 7.56
CA LEU A 147 -11.29 1.33 7.56
C LEU A 147 -10.95 0.51 8.81
N ILE A 148 -9.69 0.51 9.26
CA ILE A 148 -9.26 -0.17 10.49
C ILE A 148 -9.95 0.43 11.72
N LYS A 149 -9.98 1.77 11.83
CA LYS A 149 -10.69 2.44 12.92
C LYS A 149 -12.17 2.09 12.96
N SER A 150 -12.78 1.93 11.78
CA SER A 150 -14.19 1.52 11.70
C SER A 150 -14.44 0.15 12.36
N LEU A 151 -13.42 -0.73 12.43
CA LEU A 151 -13.48 -2.04 13.11
C LEU A 151 -13.32 -1.95 14.63
N ASN A 152 -13.09 -0.75 15.20
CA ASN A 152 -12.71 -0.53 16.60
C ASN A 152 -11.44 -1.29 17.00
N ILE A 153 -10.45 -1.30 16.12
CA ILE A 153 -9.13 -1.87 16.36
C ILE A 153 -8.17 -0.73 16.67
N GLU A 154 -7.46 -0.85 17.80
CA GLU A 154 -6.36 0.05 18.13
C GLU A 154 -5.14 -0.25 17.25
N PHE A 155 -4.47 0.80 16.79
CA PHE A 155 -3.25 0.64 16.01
C PHE A 155 -2.11 0.11 16.89
N THR A 156 -1.45 -0.95 16.44
CA THR A 156 -0.12 -1.28 16.98
C THR A 156 0.91 -0.34 16.37
N HIS A 157 2.08 -0.24 17.00
CA HIS A 157 3.20 0.51 16.43
C HIS A 157 3.52 0.05 15.00
N THR A 158 3.58 -1.26 14.71
CA THR A 158 3.86 -1.76 13.35
C THR A 158 2.81 -1.30 12.33
N MET A 159 1.53 -1.39 12.69
CA MET A 159 0.43 -0.92 11.83
C MET A 159 0.53 0.58 11.58
N ALA A 160 0.75 1.35 12.65
CA ALA A 160 0.85 2.80 12.57
C ALA A 160 2.06 3.26 11.77
N TYR A 161 3.20 2.60 11.95
CA TYR A 161 4.43 2.91 11.24
C TYR A 161 4.29 2.63 9.73
N ALA A 162 3.64 1.51 9.37
CA ALA A 162 3.29 1.19 7.99
C ALA A 162 2.36 2.24 7.36
N LEU A 163 1.25 2.57 8.03
CA LEU A 163 0.29 3.58 7.55
C LEU A 163 0.87 4.98 7.48
N TYR A 164 1.69 5.36 8.46
CA TYR A 164 2.38 6.64 8.46
C TYR A 164 3.23 6.72 7.20
N THR A 165 4.09 5.72 6.97
CA THR A 165 4.98 5.63 5.80
C THR A 165 4.22 5.73 4.48
N SER A 166 3.09 5.01 4.36
CA SER A 166 2.19 5.09 3.19
C SER A 166 1.76 6.53 2.90
N ILE A 167 1.24 7.22 3.93
CA ILE A 167 0.73 8.59 3.77
C ILE A 167 1.85 9.57 3.44
N ILE A 168 3.04 9.48 4.06
CA ILE A 168 4.14 10.41 3.73
C ILE A 168 4.62 10.23 2.28
N ILE A 169 4.72 9.00 1.78
CA ILE A 169 5.17 8.78 0.40
C ILE A 169 4.19 9.44 -0.57
N ASP A 170 2.92 9.08 -0.45
CA ASP A 170 1.96 9.44 -1.49
C ASP A 170 1.55 10.91 -1.43
N THR A 171 1.66 11.54 -0.24
CA THR A 171 1.45 12.99 -0.09
C THR A 171 2.70 13.83 -0.33
N SER A 172 3.84 13.20 -0.67
CA SER A 172 5.14 13.86 -0.77
C SER A 172 5.46 14.64 0.52
N SER A 173 5.37 13.98 1.66
CA SER A 173 5.50 14.58 2.99
C SER A 173 4.51 15.73 3.20
N PHE A 174 3.22 15.45 2.96
CA PHE A 174 2.08 16.35 3.20
C PHE A 174 2.03 17.63 2.35
N ARG A 175 2.63 17.61 1.16
CA ARG A 175 2.71 18.78 0.26
C ARG A 175 1.59 18.85 -0.77
N TYR A 176 0.87 17.77 -1.01
CA TYR A 176 -0.16 17.71 -2.05
C TYR A 176 -1.52 18.27 -1.59
N PRO A 177 -2.36 18.81 -2.51
CA PRO A 177 -3.65 19.42 -2.16
C PRO A 177 -4.70 18.45 -1.59
N THR A 178 -4.52 17.14 -1.80
CA THR A 178 -5.39 16.09 -1.26
C THR A 178 -5.24 15.93 0.26
N VAL A 179 -4.18 16.47 0.86
CA VAL A 179 -3.97 16.45 2.31
C VAL A 179 -5.00 17.33 2.99
N THR A 180 -5.73 16.75 3.94
CA THR A 180 -6.75 17.46 4.71
C THR A 180 -6.46 17.45 6.21
N GLY A 181 -7.30 18.16 6.98
CA GLY A 181 -7.26 18.06 8.44
C GLY A 181 -7.55 16.64 8.95
N ASN A 182 -8.30 15.81 8.21
CA ASN A 182 -8.52 14.41 8.59
C ASN A 182 -7.21 13.61 8.49
N THR A 183 -6.43 13.85 7.44
CA THR A 183 -5.11 13.25 7.23
C THR A 183 -4.21 13.52 8.44
N HIS A 184 -4.10 14.78 8.88
CA HIS A 184 -3.29 15.13 10.05
C HIS A 184 -3.82 14.60 11.38
N ARG A 185 -5.14 14.45 11.55
CA ARG A 185 -5.69 13.81 12.74
C ARG A 185 -5.32 12.33 12.80
N LEU A 186 -5.45 11.60 11.69
CA LEU A 186 -4.99 10.22 11.61
C LEU A 186 -3.49 10.14 11.91
N ILE A 187 -2.66 10.98 11.28
CA ILE A 187 -1.21 11.03 11.54
C ILE A 187 -0.90 11.23 13.04
N GLY A 188 -1.62 12.12 13.73
CA GLY A 188 -1.47 12.30 15.17
C GLY A 188 -1.71 11.01 15.96
N GLU A 189 -2.79 10.29 15.65
CA GLU A 189 -3.09 9.00 16.28
C GLU A 189 -2.02 7.94 15.97
N LEU A 190 -1.47 7.92 14.76
CA LEU A 190 -0.37 7.01 14.41
C LEU A 190 0.89 7.34 15.21
N MET A 191 1.20 8.63 15.37
CA MET A 191 2.34 9.10 16.18
C MET A 191 2.17 8.75 17.67
N ASP A 192 0.94 8.76 18.19
CA ASP A 192 0.66 8.39 19.59
C ASP A 192 1.04 6.93 19.92
N THR A 193 1.21 6.07 18.90
CA THR A 193 1.73 4.70 19.07
C THR A 193 3.25 4.64 19.22
N GLY A 194 3.96 5.77 19.08
CA GLY A 194 5.41 5.89 19.16
C GLY A 194 6.12 6.02 17.80
N VAL A 195 5.38 6.21 16.70
CA VAL A 195 6.00 6.44 15.38
C VAL A 195 6.80 7.74 15.39
N GLU A 196 8.07 7.66 15.02
CA GLU A 196 8.95 8.84 14.90
C GLU A 196 9.00 9.34 13.44
N PRO A 197 8.43 10.53 13.13
CA PRO A 197 8.47 11.10 11.78
C PRO A 197 9.85 11.12 11.10
N PRO A 198 10.95 11.48 11.79
CA PRO A 198 12.27 11.50 11.18
C PRO A 198 12.74 10.11 10.75
N GLU A 199 12.40 9.06 11.50
CA GLU A 199 12.79 7.69 11.17
C GLU A 199 12.10 7.24 9.88
N ALA A 200 10.77 7.37 9.81
CA ALA A 200 9.99 7.01 8.64
C ALA A 200 10.46 7.79 7.39
N TYR A 201 10.68 9.10 7.52
CA TYR A 201 11.20 9.93 6.43
C TYR A 201 12.58 9.46 5.97
N ASN A 202 13.50 9.19 6.90
CA ASN A 202 14.87 8.82 6.56
C ASN A 202 14.97 7.45 5.90
N LYS A 203 14.10 6.49 6.26
CA LYS A 203 14.03 5.19 5.60
C LYS A 203 13.62 5.27 4.13
N ILE A 204 12.83 6.28 3.76
CA ILE A 204 12.39 6.50 2.37
C ILE A 204 13.38 7.41 1.61
N TYR A 205 13.71 8.55 2.20
CA TYR A 205 14.39 9.65 1.51
C TYR A 205 15.83 9.88 1.99
N GLY A 206 16.12 9.53 3.24
CA GLY A 206 17.35 9.92 3.93
C GLY A 206 18.60 9.13 3.52
N THR A 207 18.45 7.90 3.02
CA THR A 207 19.59 7.10 2.55
C THR A 207 19.62 7.04 1.03
N LYS A 208 20.70 7.56 0.44
CA LYS A 208 21.00 7.46 -0.99
C LYS A 208 22.41 6.94 -1.18
N GLU A 209 22.58 6.06 -2.15
CA GLU A 209 23.91 5.62 -2.60
C GLU A 209 24.72 6.80 -3.13
N LEU A 210 26.04 6.76 -2.95
CA LEU A 210 26.92 7.80 -3.50
C LEU A 210 26.77 7.93 -5.01
N SER A 211 26.61 6.79 -5.71
CA SER A 211 26.36 6.73 -7.15
C SER A 211 25.07 7.47 -7.55
N PHE A 212 24.01 7.36 -6.74
CA PHE A 212 22.77 8.11 -6.96
C PHE A 212 23.01 9.62 -6.88
N ILE A 213 23.75 10.08 -5.87
CA ILE A 213 24.06 11.51 -5.71
C ILE A 213 24.91 12.03 -6.86
N GLN A 214 25.91 11.26 -7.30
CA GLN A 214 26.74 11.60 -8.45
C GLN A 214 25.93 11.68 -9.75
N LEU A 215 25.06 10.69 -10.00
CA LEU A 215 24.18 10.67 -11.16
C LEU A 215 23.21 11.86 -11.13
N LEU A 216 22.60 12.15 -9.98
CA LEU A 216 21.72 13.31 -9.82
C LEU A 216 22.43 14.62 -10.17
N GLY A 217 23.67 14.80 -9.71
CA GLY A 217 24.49 15.96 -10.07
C GLY A 217 24.72 16.08 -11.58
N ASN A 218 25.08 14.97 -12.24
CA ASN A 218 25.29 14.91 -13.69
C ASN A 218 24.01 15.23 -14.49
N VAL A 219 22.86 14.75 -14.02
CA VAL A 219 21.56 15.02 -14.66
C VAL A 219 21.19 16.49 -14.50
N LEU A 220 21.24 17.01 -13.27
CA LEU A 220 20.87 18.40 -12.98
C LEU A 220 21.75 19.42 -13.72
N SER A 221 23.04 19.14 -13.93
CA SER A 221 23.92 20.03 -14.70
C SER A 221 23.55 20.17 -16.18
N ARG A 222 22.68 19.28 -16.69
CA ARG A 222 22.22 19.27 -18.10
C ARG A 222 20.82 19.84 -18.28
N VAL A 223 20.25 20.47 -17.25
CA VAL A 223 18.91 21.06 -17.33
C VAL A 223 18.81 22.09 -18.45
N LYS A 224 17.76 21.95 -19.26
CA LYS A 224 17.39 22.92 -20.28
C LYS A 224 16.06 23.58 -19.88
N SER A 225 15.79 24.76 -20.41
CA SER A 225 14.54 25.47 -20.15
C SER A 225 14.11 26.28 -21.38
N THR A 226 12.82 26.57 -21.48
CA THR A 226 12.32 27.58 -22.43
C THR A 226 12.93 28.95 -22.14
N ASP A 227 12.90 29.85 -23.12
CA ASP A 227 13.44 31.22 -22.95
C ASP A 227 12.73 31.97 -21.81
N ASP A 228 11.42 31.75 -21.65
CA ASP A 228 10.59 32.35 -20.60
C ASP A 228 10.69 31.65 -19.23
N LYS A 229 11.51 30.60 -19.11
CA LYS A 229 11.74 29.81 -17.89
C LYS A 229 10.50 29.16 -17.27
N LYS A 230 9.39 29.06 -17.99
CA LYS A 230 8.16 28.39 -17.50
C LYS A 230 8.21 26.87 -17.62
N VAL A 231 9.05 26.34 -18.50
CA VAL A 231 9.24 24.91 -18.69
C VAL A 231 10.72 24.59 -18.57
N ALA A 232 11.06 23.59 -17.76
CA ALA A 232 12.38 23.01 -17.64
C ALA A 232 12.31 21.50 -17.91
N TRP A 233 13.34 20.92 -18.50
CA TRP A 233 13.43 19.49 -18.75
C TRP A 233 14.85 18.96 -18.61
N LEU A 234 14.93 17.64 -18.40
CA LEU A 234 16.15 16.87 -18.21
C LEU A 234 16.10 15.67 -19.18
N GLU A 235 17.24 15.23 -19.68
CA GLU A 235 17.37 14.07 -20.56
C GLU A 235 18.37 13.10 -19.91
N LEU A 236 17.94 11.86 -19.70
CA LEU A 236 18.79 10.75 -19.25
C LEU A 236 18.69 9.63 -20.30
N ASN A 237 19.83 9.26 -20.88
CA ASN A 237 19.92 8.19 -21.86
C ASN A 237 20.51 6.95 -21.19
N GLU A 238 20.13 5.75 -21.65
CA GLU A 238 20.91 4.54 -21.35
C GLU A 238 22.29 4.70 -22.00
N GLU A 239 23.35 4.47 -21.22
CA GLU A 239 24.72 4.31 -21.74
C GLU A 239 24.96 2.86 -22.14
#